data_AF-A0A191ZGQ7-F1
#
_entry.id   AF-A0A191ZGQ7-F1
#
_cell.length_a   1.000
_cell.length_b   1.000
_cell.length_c   1.000
_cell.angle_alpha   90.00
_cell.angle_beta   90.00
_cell.angle_gamma   90.00
#
_symmetry.space_group_name_H-M   'P 1'
#
loop_
_entity.id
_entity.type
_entity.pdbx_description
1 polymer ?
#
loop_
_entity_poly.entity_id
_entity_poly.type
_entity_poly.pdbx_seq_one_letter_code
_entity_poly.pdbx_strand_id
1 'polypeptide(L)'
;MKKNLPVTQNSVTFSDDDFLVSTTDLKGIITYVNDNFINVSGYSREELIGKNHNTVRHPDMPPAAFGDLWQTLKRGESWRNLVKNRCKNGDFYWVDAYVSPIYKGKEIIGYQSVRTRPTDAQIAIAERLYRQLNDTPDAVVPRKRQITNLSALMLINIGMLGLMLFQIVNFLLLLRGADHLSTMRFVIGLLGVLWPIPMYLVIRSLFAPIHRTAHWLQKITAGELREKIDVLGRNEVGVITESTKSLQARLITVIGEFTESSVTLSSVAEQLSSSSEQSVKGLEHQMRQTEMAATAMNQMTASVQDVARNAAETAEAVAQAQKQTAEGQQELQRTHEAINQLSARLDGTAMVIDTLRTKGDAIENVVKLISGIADQTNLLALNAAIEAARAGEHGRGFAVVADEVRSLAAKTQSSTIEIRDMIEQLRSGIVEAVDVVQQGHSQMENVKERATATEQALGYINTAVQRIGDMSAQIATATEEQSMVAEEMNRNITEIRSQTDTAASLSRDNASLGIEIEALSDDLKRIVSAYNLGSSNQTVKRLPGRRLSHAMVEERSSSAALATRTRRAVPRSQGAVTPARGAV
;
A
#
# COMPACT_ATOMS: atom_id res chain seq x y z
N MET A 1 42.31 32.86 -7.75
CA MET A 1 41.83 32.09 -6.56
C MET A 1 40.53 32.69 -6.05
N LYS A 2 39.56 31.87 -5.62
CA LYS A 2 38.27 32.33 -5.08
C LYS A 2 38.47 33.05 -3.73
N LYS A 3 37.91 34.25 -3.55
CA LYS A 3 37.91 34.97 -2.27
C LYS A 3 36.65 34.56 -1.48
N ASN A 4 36.84 34.03 -0.28
CA ASN A 4 35.74 33.64 0.61
C ASN A 4 35.47 34.78 1.61
N LEU A 5 34.23 35.30 1.61
CA LEU A 5 33.74 36.35 2.52
C LEU A 5 32.51 35.81 3.29
N PRO A 6 32.13 36.39 4.44
CA PRO A 6 32.80 37.48 5.18
C PRO A 6 34.08 37.00 5.89
N VAL A 7 34.89 37.95 6.35
CA VAL A 7 36.08 37.71 7.19
C VAL A 7 36.07 38.68 8.37
N THR A 8 36.29 38.18 9.58
CA THR A 8 36.49 38.96 10.81
C THR A 8 37.95 38.81 11.28
N GLN A 9 38.35 39.57 12.30
CA GLN A 9 39.67 39.45 12.94
C GLN A 9 39.65 38.59 14.21
N ASN A 10 38.55 37.88 14.47
CA ASN A 10 38.45 37.03 15.65
C ASN A 10 39.07 35.65 15.38
N SER A 11 39.95 35.20 16.28
CA SER A 11 40.55 33.87 16.22
C SER A 11 39.74 32.87 17.04
N VAL A 12 39.30 31.80 16.40
CA VAL A 12 38.73 30.59 17.03
C VAL A 12 39.88 29.63 17.34
N THR A 13 39.81 28.97 18.50
CA THR A 13 40.79 27.97 18.93
C THR A 13 40.09 26.68 19.36
N PHE A 14 40.84 25.58 19.43
CA PHE A 14 40.34 24.25 19.80
C PHE A 14 41.32 23.56 20.75
N SER A 15 40.94 22.42 21.32
CA SER A 15 41.78 21.71 22.29
C SER A 15 43.08 21.21 21.65
N ASP A 16 44.14 21.14 22.44
CA ASP A 16 45.39 20.48 22.00
C ASP A 16 45.20 18.98 21.75
N ASP A 17 44.16 18.38 22.35
CA ASP A 17 43.78 16.99 22.17
C ASP A 17 42.84 16.74 20.98
N ASP A 18 42.34 17.81 20.35
CA ASP A 18 41.39 17.69 19.23
C ASP A 18 42.12 17.63 17.89
N PHE A 19 41.71 16.64 17.08
CA PHE A 19 42.13 16.53 15.69
C PHE A 19 41.01 17.00 14.77
N LEU A 20 41.37 17.84 13.79
CA LEU A 20 40.46 18.24 12.72
C LEU A 20 40.80 17.42 11.48
N VAL A 21 39.94 16.47 11.15
CA VAL A 21 40.17 15.48 10.10
C VAL A 21 39.30 15.79 8.90
N SER A 22 39.89 15.71 7.70
CA SER A 22 39.13 15.72 6.45
C SER A 22 39.79 14.83 5.42
N THR A 23 39.02 14.07 4.65
CA THR A 23 39.51 13.41 3.43
C THR A 23 38.92 14.06 2.19
N THR A 24 39.64 13.96 1.09
CA THR A 24 39.20 14.45 -0.22
C THR A 24 39.47 13.43 -1.31
N ASP A 25 38.78 13.56 -2.42
CA ASP A 25 39.18 12.93 -3.68
C ASP A 25 40.45 13.60 -4.27
N LEU A 26 40.87 13.12 -5.45
CA LEU A 26 42.02 13.66 -6.18
C LEU A 26 41.86 15.12 -6.66
N LYS A 27 40.62 15.62 -6.73
CA LYS A 27 40.28 16.99 -7.12
C LYS A 27 40.16 17.93 -5.91
N GLY A 28 40.33 17.43 -4.70
CA GLY A 28 40.17 18.19 -3.47
C GLY A 28 38.72 18.38 -3.04
N ILE A 29 37.79 17.55 -3.53
CA ILE A 29 36.40 17.50 -3.08
C ILE A 29 36.34 16.72 -1.77
N ILE A 30 35.79 17.30 -0.72
CA ILE A 30 35.67 16.70 0.61
C ILE A 30 34.78 15.45 0.54
N THR A 31 35.29 14.33 1.00
CA THR A 31 34.57 13.04 1.10
C THR A 31 34.23 12.66 2.53
N TYR A 32 34.97 13.19 3.51
CA TYR A 32 34.71 13.00 4.94
C TYR A 32 35.24 14.18 5.74
N VAL A 33 34.56 14.51 6.84
CA VAL A 33 35.01 15.42 7.90
C VAL A 33 34.52 14.88 9.24
N ASN A 34 35.35 14.99 10.29
CA ASN A 34 34.93 14.60 11.63
C ASN A 34 34.17 15.72 12.37
N ASP A 35 33.48 15.38 13.46
CA ASP A 35 32.67 16.33 14.23
C ASP A 35 33.47 17.52 14.77
N ASN A 36 34.74 17.31 15.17
CA ASN A 36 35.60 18.41 15.61
C ASN A 36 35.84 19.43 14.49
N PHE A 37 35.97 18.99 13.24
CA PHE A 37 36.09 19.90 12.09
C PHE A 37 34.80 20.72 11.90
N ILE A 38 33.63 20.08 12.01
CA ILE A 38 32.32 20.72 11.93
C ILE A 38 32.17 21.77 13.03
N ASN A 39 32.45 21.39 14.28
CA ASN A 39 32.34 22.26 15.45
C ASN A 39 33.23 23.50 15.37
N VAL A 40 34.50 23.34 14.97
CA VAL A 40 35.44 24.46 14.87
C VAL A 40 35.13 25.36 13.66
N SER A 41 34.76 24.77 12.52
CA SER A 41 34.52 25.53 11.29
C SER A 41 33.13 26.19 11.23
N GLY A 42 32.15 25.68 11.98
CA GLY A 42 30.76 26.15 12.01
C GLY A 42 29.94 25.80 10.77
N TYR A 43 30.47 24.94 9.88
CA TYR A 43 29.73 24.40 8.73
C TYR A 43 29.06 23.09 9.09
N SER A 44 27.87 22.82 8.55
CA SER A 44 27.27 21.48 8.66
C SER A 44 28.00 20.47 7.77
N ARG A 45 27.82 19.17 8.05
CA ARG A 45 28.40 18.08 7.26
C ARG A 45 27.95 18.17 5.80
N GLU A 46 26.68 18.45 5.55
CA GLU A 46 26.06 18.55 4.22
C GLU A 46 26.61 19.74 3.43
N GLU A 47 27.02 20.81 4.11
CA GLU A 47 27.64 21.98 3.48
C GLU A 47 29.09 21.75 3.06
N LEU A 48 29.78 20.79 3.69
CA LEU A 48 31.19 20.47 3.43
C LEU A 48 31.35 19.29 2.46
N ILE A 49 30.60 18.21 2.65
CA ILE A 49 30.71 16.99 1.84
C ILE A 49 30.33 17.30 0.38
N GLY A 50 31.13 16.80 -0.56
CA GLY A 50 30.94 17.07 -1.99
C GLY A 50 31.34 18.48 -2.43
N LYS A 51 31.81 19.35 -1.52
CA LYS A 51 32.38 20.67 -1.86
C LYS A 51 33.89 20.63 -1.88
N ASN A 52 34.49 21.58 -2.60
CA ASN A 52 35.94 21.71 -2.64
C ASN A 52 36.47 22.19 -1.27
N HIS A 53 37.60 21.64 -0.82
CA HIS A 53 38.24 21.99 0.46
C HIS A 53 38.52 23.49 0.60
N ASN A 54 38.70 24.20 -0.52
CA ASN A 54 38.83 25.65 -0.57
C ASN A 54 37.66 26.42 0.08
N THR A 55 36.52 25.78 0.39
CA THR A 55 35.37 26.41 1.08
C THR A 55 35.73 26.98 2.45
N VAL A 56 36.65 26.34 3.19
CA VAL A 56 37.10 26.79 4.52
C VAL A 56 38.34 27.67 4.46
N ARG A 57 38.84 28.02 3.27
CA ARG A 57 40.09 28.78 3.15
C ARG A 57 39.91 30.24 3.57
N HIS A 58 40.88 30.78 4.30
CA HIS A 58 41.01 32.20 4.58
C HIS A 58 41.63 32.99 3.40
N PRO A 59 41.11 34.18 3.03
CA PRO A 59 41.68 35.01 1.96
C PRO A 59 43.16 35.39 2.14
N ASP A 60 43.61 35.63 3.37
CA ASP A 60 45.02 35.93 3.69
C ASP A 60 46.02 34.82 3.32
N MET A 61 45.55 33.59 3.08
CA MET A 61 46.46 32.50 2.74
C MET A 61 47.08 32.70 1.34
N PRO A 62 48.42 32.75 1.24
CA PRO A 62 49.10 33.02 -0.03
C PRO A 62 48.84 31.96 -1.09
N PRO A 63 48.69 32.36 -2.37
CA PRO A 63 48.61 31.41 -3.48
C PRO A 63 49.80 30.45 -3.55
N ALA A 64 51.00 30.96 -3.28
CA ALA A 64 52.25 30.18 -3.29
C ALA A 64 52.24 29.03 -2.26
N ALA A 65 51.63 29.22 -1.09
CA ALA A 65 51.55 28.20 -0.04
C ALA A 65 50.72 26.98 -0.48
N PHE A 66 49.61 27.20 -1.21
CA PHE A 66 48.81 26.11 -1.78
C PHE A 66 49.44 25.52 -3.04
N GLY A 67 50.17 26.33 -3.82
CA GLY A 67 51.00 25.81 -4.92
C GLY A 67 51.98 24.77 -4.41
N ASP A 68 52.68 25.06 -3.31
CA ASP A 68 53.60 24.14 -2.64
C ASP A 68 52.89 22.88 -2.11
N LEU A 69 51.71 23.02 -1.49
CA LEU A 69 50.86 21.90 -1.08
C LEU A 69 50.59 20.94 -2.25
N TRP A 70 49.98 21.42 -3.32
CA TRP A 70 49.55 20.56 -4.42
C TRP A 70 50.73 19.98 -5.21
N GLN A 71 51.82 20.74 -5.38
CA GLN A 71 53.03 20.22 -6.01
C GLN A 71 53.64 19.08 -5.19
N THR A 72 53.63 19.19 -3.86
CA THR A 72 54.16 18.17 -2.95
C THR A 72 53.30 16.90 -2.98
N LEU A 73 51.99 17.06 -2.84
CA LEU A 73 51.05 15.93 -2.89
C LEU A 73 51.06 15.20 -4.23
N LYS A 74 51.20 15.92 -5.36
CA LYS A 74 51.30 15.31 -6.70
C LYS A 74 52.59 14.50 -6.91
N ARG A 75 53.64 14.73 -6.12
CA ARG A 75 54.85 13.89 -6.08
C ARG A 75 54.68 12.63 -5.22
N GLY A 76 53.51 12.46 -4.58
CA GLY A 76 53.28 11.41 -3.59
C GLY A 76 53.95 11.69 -2.24
N GLU A 77 54.43 12.92 -2.01
CA GLU A 77 55.04 13.33 -0.75
C GLU A 77 53.97 13.90 0.19
N SER A 78 54.19 13.76 1.50
CA SER A 78 53.34 14.43 2.49
C SER A 78 53.73 15.90 2.61
N TRP A 79 52.73 16.73 2.89
CA TRP A 79 52.90 18.18 3.07
C TRP A 79 52.54 18.58 4.49
N ARG A 80 53.35 19.46 5.07
CA ARG A 80 53.09 20.03 6.39
C ARG A 80 53.37 21.52 6.41
N ASN A 81 52.36 22.31 6.74
CA ASN A 81 52.54 23.73 7.02
C ASN A 81 51.37 24.28 7.84
N LEU A 82 51.53 25.49 8.37
CA LEU A 82 50.43 26.18 9.04
C LEU A 82 49.43 26.69 8.01
N VAL A 83 48.15 26.47 8.25
CA VAL A 83 47.07 26.97 7.38
C VAL A 83 46.13 27.82 8.21
N LYS A 84 45.84 29.03 7.72
CA LYS A 84 44.77 29.88 8.22
C LYS A 84 43.49 29.53 7.48
N ASN A 85 42.51 29.05 8.21
CA ASN A 85 41.17 28.75 7.71
C ASN A 85 40.17 29.75 8.25
N ARG A 86 39.01 29.80 7.61
CA ARG A 86 37.90 30.70 7.89
C ARG A 86 36.67 29.89 8.25
N CYS A 87 36.04 30.24 9.36
CA CYS A 87 34.77 29.71 9.83
C CYS A 87 33.60 30.25 8.99
N LYS A 88 32.43 29.61 9.09
CA LYS A 88 31.22 30.03 8.37
C LYS A 88 30.79 31.47 8.68
N ASN A 89 30.93 31.88 9.94
CA ASN A 89 30.59 33.21 10.42
C ASN A 89 31.61 34.31 10.03
N GLY A 90 32.73 33.93 9.42
CA GLY A 90 33.80 34.83 9.00
C GLY A 90 35.01 34.89 9.95
N ASP A 91 34.94 34.31 11.14
CA ASP A 91 36.09 34.17 12.03
C ASP A 91 37.18 33.27 11.41
N PHE A 92 38.36 33.20 12.01
CA PHE A 92 39.45 32.38 11.50
C PHE A 92 40.04 31.46 12.55
N TYR A 93 40.66 30.37 12.11
CA TYR A 93 41.40 29.47 12.98
C TYR A 93 42.68 29.00 12.29
N TRP A 94 43.71 28.79 13.09
CA TRP A 94 45.01 28.29 12.63
C TRP A 94 45.12 26.79 12.89
N VAL A 95 45.69 26.08 11.92
CA VAL A 95 45.99 24.65 12.04
C VAL A 95 47.42 24.37 11.62
N ASP A 96 48.10 23.47 12.34
CA ASP A 96 49.26 22.76 11.79
C ASP A 96 48.71 21.61 10.94
N ALA A 97 48.64 21.84 9.62
CA ALA A 97 48.01 20.92 8.69
C ALA A 97 49.05 19.92 8.18
N TYR A 98 48.85 18.65 8.51
CA TYR A 98 49.55 17.53 7.90
C TYR A 98 48.63 16.90 6.84
N VAL A 99 49.05 16.94 5.58
CA VAL A 99 48.30 16.42 4.45
C VAL A 99 49.10 15.30 3.80
N SER A 100 48.49 14.13 3.65
CA SER A 100 49.14 12.95 3.08
C SER A 100 48.26 12.29 2.01
N PRO A 101 48.85 11.72 0.96
CA PRO A 101 48.11 10.93 -0.04
C PRO A 101 47.52 9.66 0.59
N ILE A 102 46.30 9.32 0.16
CA ILE A 102 45.65 8.06 0.49
C ILE A 102 45.89 7.08 -0.66
N TYR A 103 46.45 5.91 -0.35
CA TYR A 103 46.74 4.89 -1.35
C TYR A 103 45.71 3.76 -1.33
N LYS A 104 45.39 3.24 -2.51
CA LYS A 104 44.80 1.92 -2.72
C LYS A 104 45.80 1.09 -3.52
N GLY A 105 46.54 0.22 -2.84
CA GLY A 105 47.72 -0.42 -3.44
C GLY A 105 48.81 0.62 -3.71
N LYS A 106 49.21 0.81 -4.98
CA LYS A 106 50.21 1.82 -5.41
C LYS A 106 49.59 3.11 -5.94
N GLU A 107 48.26 3.17 -6.10
CA GLU A 107 47.55 4.31 -6.68
C GLU A 107 47.08 5.28 -5.60
N ILE A 108 47.27 6.58 -5.80
CA ILE A 108 46.70 7.62 -4.93
C ILE A 108 45.23 7.78 -5.32
N ILE A 109 44.33 7.60 -4.38
CA ILE A 109 42.87 7.72 -4.59
C ILE A 109 42.27 9.00 -3.99
N GLY A 110 43.06 9.73 -3.21
CA GLY A 110 42.63 10.94 -2.53
C GLY A 110 43.68 11.47 -1.58
N TYR A 111 43.30 12.45 -0.76
CA TYR A 111 44.18 13.06 0.23
C TYR A 111 43.49 13.08 1.59
N GLN A 112 44.24 12.81 2.65
CA GLN A 112 43.78 13.00 4.02
C GLN A 112 44.53 14.16 4.63
N SER A 113 43.83 14.98 5.41
CA SER A 113 44.44 16.02 6.22
C SER A 113 44.05 15.82 7.67
N VAL A 114 45.06 15.72 8.53
CA VAL A 114 44.94 15.75 9.98
C VAL A 114 45.59 17.02 10.48
N ARG A 115 44.83 17.76 11.28
CA ARG A 115 45.18 19.09 11.74
C ARG A 115 45.19 19.12 13.25
N THR A 116 46.26 19.68 13.80
CA THR A 116 46.42 19.92 15.23
C THR A 116 46.53 21.41 15.50
N ARG A 117 46.32 21.80 16.75
CA ARG A 117 46.52 23.18 17.17
C ARG A 117 48.01 23.58 17.04
N PRO A 118 48.32 24.68 16.33
CA PRO A 118 49.67 25.23 16.30
C PRO A 118 49.94 26.06 17.57
N THR A 119 51.22 26.19 17.92
CA THR A 119 51.65 27.10 19.00
C THR A 119 51.67 28.55 18.52
N ASP A 120 51.50 29.49 19.44
CA ASP A 120 51.49 30.94 19.13
C ASP A 120 52.79 31.39 18.46
N ALA A 121 53.93 30.82 18.86
CA ALA A 121 55.23 31.07 18.23
C ALA A 121 55.25 30.63 16.75
N GLN A 122 54.64 29.49 16.42
CA GLN A 122 54.53 29.02 15.03
C GLN A 122 53.61 29.94 14.21
N ILE A 123 52.50 30.38 14.80
CA ILE A 123 51.56 31.32 14.15
C ILE A 123 52.28 32.62 13.79
N ALA A 124 52.98 33.23 14.74
CA ALA A 124 53.70 34.49 14.52
C ALA A 124 54.76 34.38 13.40
N ILE A 125 55.44 33.23 13.29
CA ILE A 125 56.40 32.97 12.20
C ILE A 125 55.66 32.84 10.86
N ALA A 126 54.58 32.06 10.82
CA ALA A 126 53.78 31.86 9.61
C ALA A 126 53.17 33.17 9.10
N GLU A 127 52.67 34.03 10.00
CA GLU A 127 52.11 35.34 9.64
C GLU A 127 53.12 36.28 9.00
N ARG A 128 54.37 36.28 9.49
CA ARG A 128 55.45 37.08 8.86
C ARG A 128 55.79 36.54 7.47
N LEU A 129 55.92 35.22 7.35
CA LEU A 129 56.22 34.56 6.09
C LEU A 129 55.10 34.79 5.05
N TYR A 130 53.84 34.65 5.47
CA TYR A 130 52.70 34.76 4.56
C TYR A 130 52.45 36.20 4.12
N ARG A 131 52.73 37.20 4.97
CA ARG A 131 52.81 38.61 4.53
C ARG A 131 53.84 38.80 3.43
N GLN A 132 55.08 38.35 3.64
CA GLN A 132 56.15 38.44 2.63
C GLN A 132 55.79 37.75 1.30
N LEU A 133 55.15 36.58 1.36
CA LEU A 133 54.70 35.84 0.17
C LEU A 133 53.53 36.52 -0.57
N ASN A 134 52.66 37.23 0.14
CA ASN A 134 51.57 37.98 -0.48
C ASN A 134 52.05 39.29 -1.12
N ASP A 135 53.08 39.92 -0.54
CA ASP A 135 53.65 41.18 -1.03
C ASP A 135 54.57 40.99 -2.26
N THR A 136 54.98 39.74 -2.56
CA THR A 136 55.93 39.42 -3.64
C THR A 136 55.32 38.39 -4.63
N PRO A 137 54.92 38.79 -5.85
CA PRO A 137 54.16 37.96 -6.79
C PRO A 137 54.80 36.64 -7.23
N ASP A 138 56.14 36.51 -7.17
CA ASP A 138 56.90 35.32 -7.59
C ASP A 138 57.65 34.63 -6.44
N ALA A 139 57.32 34.97 -5.19
CA ALA A 139 58.04 34.39 -4.05
C ALA A 139 57.75 32.89 -3.89
N VAL A 140 58.82 32.11 -3.89
CA VAL A 140 58.78 30.67 -3.61
C VAL A 140 58.80 30.47 -2.10
N VAL A 141 58.00 29.52 -1.61
CA VAL A 141 58.02 29.13 -0.20
C VAL A 141 59.45 28.69 0.19
N PRO A 142 60.11 29.36 1.14
CA PRO A 142 61.50 29.09 1.46
C PRO A 142 61.65 27.68 2.06
N ARG A 143 62.36 26.80 1.35
CA ARG A 143 62.73 25.48 1.87
C ARG A 143 63.86 25.66 2.88
N LYS A 144 63.57 25.53 4.19
CA LYS A 144 64.60 25.53 5.24
C LYS A 144 65.65 24.46 4.93
N ARG A 145 66.85 24.87 4.49
CA ARG A 145 68.04 24.01 4.44
C ARG A 145 68.66 24.00 5.83
N GLN A 146 68.27 23.02 6.65
CA GLN A 146 68.94 22.76 7.92
C GLN A 146 69.99 21.66 7.73
N ILE A 147 71.07 21.68 8.51
CA ILE A 147 72.10 20.63 8.53
C ILE A 147 71.48 19.26 8.88
N THR A 148 70.34 19.25 9.58
CA THR A 148 69.50 18.08 9.86
C THR A 148 68.78 17.49 8.64
N ASN A 149 68.91 18.10 7.45
CA ASN A 149 68.40 17.57 6.19
C ASN A 149 69.45 16.79 5.40
N LEU A 150 70.70 16.79 5.85
CA LEU A 150 71.72 15.91 5.28
C LEU A 150 71.38 14.47 5.65
N SER A 151 71.56 13.56 4.69
CA SER A 151 71.40 12.12 4.92
C SER A 151 72.22 11.72 6.16
N ALA A 152 71.60 10.96 7.06
CA ALA A 152 72.26 10.39 8.23
C ALA A 152 73.50 9.60 7.80
N LEU A 153 73.38 8.86 6.70
CA LEU A 153 74.47 8.11 6.08
C LEU A 153 75.56 9.04 5.56
N MET A 154 75.19 10.18 4.95
CA MET A 154 76.16 11.18 4.49
C MET A 154 76.92 11.83 5.65
N LEU A 155 76.26 12.15 6.77
CA LEU A 155 76.91 12.71 7.96
C LEU A 155 77.87 11.71 8.60
N ILE A 156 77.47 10.44 8.70
CA ILE A 156 78.34 9.35 9.16
C ILE A 156 79.53 9.19 8.20
N ASN A 157 79.29 9.16 6.88
CA ASN A 157 80.35 9.00 5.89
C ASN A 157 81.32 10.18 5.89
N ILE A 158 80.85 11.42 6.02
CA ILE A 158 81.72 12.60 6.16
C ILE A 158 82.53 12.52 7.45
N GLY A 159 81.92 12.08 8.55
CA GLY A 159 82.62 11.84 9.81
C GLY A 159 83.68 10.72 9.72
N MET A 160 83.36 9.63 9.03
CA MET A 160 84.30 8.51 8.84
C MET A 160 85.43 8.87 7.87
N LEU A 161 85.12 9.58 6.80
CA LEU A 161 86.09 10.00 5.80
C LEU A 161 87.02 11.10 6.36
N GLY A 162 86.49 12.01 7.18
CA GLY A 162 87.28 12.98 7.94
C GLY A 162 88.25 12.32 8.92
N LEU A 163 87.79 11.30 9.65
CA LEU A 163 88.65 10.49 10.51
C LEU A 163 89.72 9.77 9.70
N MET A 164 89.35 9.13 8.59
CA MET A 164 90.27 8.37 7.74
C MET A 164 91.33 9.28 7.13
N LEU A 165 90.95 10.43 6.60
CA LEU A 165 91.88 11.44 6.06
C LEU A 165 92.83 11.95 7.16
N PHE A 166 92.29 12.21 8.35
CA PHE A 166 93.08 12.61 9.52
C PHE A 166 94.12 11.53 9.90
N GLN A 167 93.73 10.24 9.91
CA GLN A 167 94.64 9.13 10.18
C GLN A 167 95.70 8.96 9.07
N ILE A 168 95.33 9.16 7.81
CA ILE A 168 96.27 9.11 6.68
C ILE A 168 97.30 10.24 6.77
N VAL A 169 96.87 11.47 7.09
CA VAL A 169 97.79 12.62 7.31
C VAL A 169 98.73 12.35 8.48
N ASN A 170 98.22 11.79 9.59
CA ASN A 170 99.04 11.40 10.74
C ASN A 170 100.10 10.35 10.34
N PHE A 171 99.69 9.32 9.59
CA PHE A 171 100.58 8.27 9.11
C PHE A 171 101.66 8.79 8.13
N LEU A 172 101.29 9.66 7.19
CA LEU A 172 102.25 10.29 6.26
C LEU A 172 103.28 11.19 6.99
N LEU A 173 102.86 11.87 8.06
CA LEU A 173 103.76 12.69 8.90
C LEU A 173 104.68 11.85 9.80
N LEU A 174 104.27 10.63 10.15
CA LEU A 174 105.14 9.65 10.82
C LEU A 174 106.26 9.17 9.89
N LEU A 175 105.94 8.89 8.62
CA LEU A 175 106.91 8.39 7.63
C LEU A 175 107.97 9.42 7.20
N ARG A 176 107.67 10.73 7.28
CA ARG A 176 108.56 11.80 6.76
C ARG A 176 109.74 12.18 7.66
N GLY A 177 109.92 11.59 8.85
CA GLY A 177 111.12 11.77 9.68
C GLY A 177 111.57 13.23 9.87
N ALA A 178 110.66 14.14 10.23
CA ALA A 178 110.96 15.58 10.35
C ALA A 178 111.34 15.99 11.78
N ASP A 179 112.60 16.40 11.98
CA ASP A 179 113.19 16.75 13.28
C ASP A 179 112.78 18.13 13.85
N HIS A 180 112.01 18.96 13.12
CA HIS A 180 111.61 20.31 13.56
C HIS A 180 110.09 20.57 13.65
N LEU A 181 109.27 19.53 13.75
CA LEU A 181 107.79 19.66 13.70
C LEU A 181 107.07 19.22 14.99
N SER A 182 107.60 19.56 16.17
CA SER A 182 107.01 19.15 17.46
C SER A 182 105.63 19.79 17.74
N THR A 183 105.44 21.06 17.39
CA THR A 183 104.16 21.79 17.55
C THR A 183 103.05 21.26 16.64
N MET A 184 103.36 20.91 15.39
CA MET A 184 102.36 20.37 14.46
C MET A 184 101.88 18.97 14.87
N ARG A 185 102.77 18.13 15.41
CA ARG A 185 102.41 16.81 15.96
C ARG A 185 101.48 16.91 17.17
N PHE A 186 101.69 17.91 18.03
CA PHE A 186 100.81 18.16 19.18
C PHE A 186 99.40 18.59 18.75
N VAL A 187 99.30 19.52 17.79
CA VAL A 187 98.00 19.95 17.25
C VAL A 187 97.23 18.81 16.59
N ILE A 188 97.93 17.96 15.83
CA ILE A 188 97.32 16.78 15.21
C ILE A 188 96.88 15.78 16.28
N GLY A 189 97.73 15.43 17.25
CA GLY A 189 97.35 14.55 18.35
C GLY A 189 96.12 15.05 19.12
N LEU A 190 96.06 16.36 19.39
CA LEU A 190 94.92 17.00 20.04
C LEU A 190 93.64 16.88 19.19
N LEU A 191 93.70 17.15 17.88
CA LEU A 191 92.55 16.98 16.98
C LEU A 191 92.06 15.53 16.91
N GLY A 192 92.97 14.55 16.99
CA GLY A 192 92.62 13.13 17.02
C GLY A 192 91.89 12.71 18.29
N VAL A 193 92.30 13.24 19.45
CA VAL A 193 91.61 13.03 20.74
C VAL A 193 90.26 13.76 20.79
N LEU A 194 90.13 14.88 20.08
CA LEU A 194 88.89 15.64 20.02
C LEU A 194 87.89 15.12 18.97
N TRP A 195 88.31 14.33 17.98
CA TRP A 195 87.44 13.80 16.91
C TRP A 195 86.26 12.91 17.37
N PRO A 196 86.36 12.09 18.42
CA PRO A 196 85.22 11.33 18.95
C PRO A 196 84.06 12.21 19.42
N ILE A 197 84.31 13.47 19.79
CA ILE A 197 83.28 14.40 20.29
C ILE A 197 82.24 14.75 19.20
N PRO A 198 82.62 15.29 18.01
CA PRO A 198 81.65 15.53 16.93
C PRO A 198 81.00 14.23 16.44
N MET A 199 81.74 13.11 16.41
CA MET A 199 81.15 11.81 16.02
C MET A 199 80.08 11.35 17.01
N TYR A 200 80.33 11.48 18.31
CA TYR A 200 79.33 11.18 19.36
C TYR A 200 78.11 12.09 19.24
N LEU A 201 78.28 13.37 18.93
CA LEU A 201 77.16 14.28 18.68
C LEU A 201 76.32 13.87 17.46
N VAL A 202 76.97 13.43 16.37
CA VAL A 202 76.27 12.90 15.19
C VAL A 202 75.50 11.63 15.55
N ILE A 203 76.12 10.64 16.21
CA ILE A 203 75.46 9.41 16.65
C ILE A 203 74.27 9.73 17.56
N ARG A 204 74.46 10.58 18.57
CA ARG A 204 73.38 10.99 19.49
C ARG A 204 72.23 11.68 18.76
N SER A 205 72.54 12.53 17.77
CA SER A 205 71.52 13.22 16.96
C SER A 205 70.70 12.25 16.08
N LEU A 206 71.23 11.07 15.77
CA LEU A 206 70.57 10.04 14.97
C LEU A 206 69.76 9.05 15.83
N PHE A 207 70.35 8.55 16.93
CA PHE A 207 69.69 7.53 17.77
C PHE A 207 68.61 8.09 18.70
N ALA A 208 68.75 9.33 19.20
CA ALA A 208 67.76 9.91 20.10
C ALA A 208 66.37 10.05 19.44
N PRO A 209 66.24 10.54 18.19
CA PRO A 209 64.94 10.56 17.51
C PRO A 209 64.41 9.17 17.18
N ILE A 210 65.25 8.19 16.83
CA ILE A 210 64.81 6.80 16.60
C ILE A 210 64.15 6.21 17.86
N HIS A 211 64.77 6.41 19.03
CA HIS A 211 64.22 5.91 20.29
C HIS A 211 62.87 6.57 20.63
N ARG A 212 62.72 7.87 20.36
CA ARG A 212 61.44 8.58 20.52
C ARG A 212 60.37 8.04 19.58
N THR A 213 60.72 7.78 18.32
CA THR A 213 59.79 7.21 17.34
C THR A 213 59.36 5.80 17.69
N ALA A 214 60.27 4.97 18.22
CA ALA A 214 59.93 3.66 18.76
C ALA A 214 58.95 3.76 19.95
N HIS A 215 59.15 4.72 20.86
CA HIS A 215 58.25 4.96 21.98
C HIS A 215 56.85 5.42 21.53
N TRP A 216 56.74 6.33 20.55
CA TRP A 216 55.45 6.71 19.97
C TRP A 216 54.76 5.53 19.29
N LEU A 217 55.51 4.67 18.59
CA LEU A 217 54.95 3.48 17.97
C LEU A 217 54.42 2.50 19.02
N GLN A 218 55.12 2.30 20.14
CA GLN A 218 54.65 1.49 21.26
C GLN A 218 53.33 2.00 21.84
N LYS A 219 53.20 3.33 21.99
CA LYS A 219 51.96 3.95 22.46
C LYS A 219 50.82 3.83 21.45
N ILE A 220 51.09 4.01 20.16
CA ILE A 220 50.12 3.74 19.09
C ILE A 220 49.63 2.29 19.17
N THR A 221 50.52 1.31 19.37
CA THR A 221 50.13 -0.10 19.53
C THR A 221 49.36 -0.39 20.82
N ALA A 222 49.56 0.43 21.86
CA ALA A 222 48.79 0.36 23.11
C ALA A 222 47.42 1.08 23.02
N GLY A 223 47.08 1.65 21.86
CA GLY A 223 45.83 2.38 21.65
C GLY A 223 45.88 3.85 22.06
N GLU A 224 47.04 4.38 22.48
CA GLU A 224 47.23 5.79 22.81
C GLU A 224 47.53 6.62 21.56
N LEU A 225 46.47 7.05 20.86
CA LEU A 225 46.60 7.75 19.57
C LEU A 225 46.73 9.27 19.68
N ARG A 226 46.62 9.87 20.87
CA ARG A 226 46.57 11.34 21.03
C ARG A 226 47.92 12.03 21.18
N GLU A 227 49.00 11.30 21.47
CA GLU A 227 50.28 11.95 21.75
C GLU A 227 50.81 12.70 20.52
N LYS A 228 51.29 13.92 20.74
CA LYS A 228 51.84 14.76 19.68
C LYS A 228 53.18 14.20 19.17
N ILE A 229 53.20 13.81 17.89
CA ILE A 229 54.42 13.39 17.20
C ILE A 229 55.09 14.60 16.55
N ASP A 230 56.27 14.95 17.07
CA ASP A 230 57.12 16.02 16.57
C ASP A 230 58.18 15.47 15.61
N VAL A 231 57.98 15.74 14.32
CA VAL A 231 58.93 15.39 13.25
C VAL A 231 60.10 16.39 13.26
N LEU A 232 61.31 15.89 13.53
CA LEU A 232 62.55 16.65 13.52
C LEU A 232 63.43 16.24 12.32
N GLY A 233 63.81 17.21 11.48
CA GLY A 233 64.68 16.99 10.31
C GLY A 233 63.99 16.33 9.11
N ARG A 234 64.66 16.35 7.94
CA ARG A 234 64.20 15.70 6.69
C ARG A 234 65.11 14.55 6.25
N ASN A 235 65.95 14.06 7.15
CA ASN A 235 66.79 12.90 6.91
C ASN A 235 65.95 11.60 7.04
N GLU A 236 66.60 10.45 6.86
CA GLU A 236 65.96 9.13 6.89
C GLU A 236 65.19 8.88 8.20
N VAL A 237 65.68 9.40 9.33
CA VAL A 237 65.01 9.30 10.64
C VAL A 237 63.77 10.20 10.71
N GLY A 238 63.86 11.40 10.11
CA GLY A 238 62.71 12.28 9.92
C GLY A 238 61.59 11.61 9.11
N VAL A 239 61.94 10.90 8.02
CA VAL A 239 60.99 10.14 7.19
C VAL A 239 60.27 9.05 7.98
N ILE A 240 60.98 8.31 8.85
CA ILE A 240 60.36 7.28 9.71
C ILE A 240 59.38 7.92 10.70
N THR A 241 59.76 9.05 11.29
CA THR A 241 58.93 9.78 12.26
C THR A 241 57.69 10.36 11.57
N GLU A 242 57.84 10.89 10.36
CA GLU A 242 56.74 11.38 9.53
C GLU A 242 55.79 10.24 9.11
N SER A 243 56.33 9.10 8.71
CA SER A 243 55.54 7.90 8.40
C SER A 243 54.75 7.41 9.61
N THR A 244 55.36 7.46 10.80
CA THR A 244 54.70 7.11 12.07
C THR A 244 53.55 8.07 12.39
N LYS A 245 53.75 9.38 12.18
CA LYS A 245 52.70 10.39 12.30
C LYS A 245 51.56 10.17 11.30
N SER A 246 51.88 9.80 10.06
CA SER A 246 50.88 9.45 9.04
C SER A 246 50.05 8.23 9.44
N LEU A 247 50.70 7.21 10.01
CA LEU A 247 50.04 6.02 10.53
C LEU A 247 49.08 6.37 11.67
N GLN A 248 49.52 7.15 12.66
CA GLN A 248 48.68 7.64 13.76
C GLN A 248 47.44 8.39 13.23
N ALA A 249 47.68 9.36 12.32
CA ALA A 249 46.63 10.14 11.68
C ALA A 249 45.59 9.27 10.94
N ARG A 250 46.06 8.23 10.24
CA ARG A 250 45.18 7.28 9.54
C ARG A 250 44.35 6.44 10.51
N LEU A 251 44.95 5.96 11.59
CA LEU A 251 44.26 5.18 12.61
C LEU A 251 43.16 6.03 13.29
N ILE A 252 43.47 7.27 13.69
CA ILE A 252 42.47 8.19 14.26
C ILE A 252 41.27 8.35 13.32
N THR A 253 41.53 8.54 12.01
CA THR A 253 40.47 8.73 11.01
C THR A 253 39.58 7.50 10.89
N VAL A 254 40.18 6.32 10.68
CA VAL A 254 39.43 5.06 10.51
C VAL A 254 38.62 4.72 11.75
N ILE A 255 39.22 4.82 12.94
CA ILE A 255 38.56 4.50 14.21
C ILE A 255 37.40 5.48 14.48
N GLY A 256 37.57 6.76 14.13
CA GLY A 256 36.49 7.75 14.16
C GLY A 256 35.32 7.38 13.26
N GLU A 257 35.58 7.05 11.99
CA GLU A 257 34.57 6.59 11.02
C GLU A 257 33.83 5.33 11.50
N PHE A 258 34.54 4.36 12.09
CA PHE A 258 33.93 3.15 12.67
C PHE A 258 33.03 3.45 13.86
N THR A 259 33.44 4.37 14.74
CA THR A 259 32.62 4.79 15.90
C THR A 259 31.30 5.40 15.44
N GLU A 260 31.37 6.33 14.48
CA GLU A 260 30.21 7.02 13.92
C GLU A 260 29.26 6.05 13.19
N SER A 261 29.84 5.13 12.41
CA SER A 261 29.08 4.08 11.70
C SER A 261 28.37 3.13 12.66
N SER A 262 29.02 2.75 13.77
CA SER A 262 28.42 1.91 14.82
C SER A 262 27.23 2.62 15.48
N VAL A 263 27.37 3.89 15.88
CA VAL A 263 26.24 4.63 16.47
C VAL A 263 25.05 4.70 15.50
N THR A 264 25.31 4.94 14.22
CA THR A 264 24.27 4.95 13.19
C THR A 264 23.62 3.58 13.02
N LEU A 265 24.42 2.51 13.02
CA LEU A 265 23.93 1.13 12.88
C LEU A 265 23.01 0.73 14.03
N SER A 266 23.37 1.07 15.28
CA SER A 266 22.53 0.84 16.46
C SER A 266 21.19 1.57 16.36
N SER A 267 21.17 2.84 15.93
CA SER A 267 19.92 3.59 15.75
C SER A 267 19.01 2.98 14.68
N VAL A 268 19.57 2.54 13.55
CA VAL A 268 18.80 1.88 12.48
C VAL A 268 18.24 0.54 12.95
N ALA A 269 19.00 -0.20 13.75
CA ALA A 269 18.58 -1.48 14.33
C ALA A 269 17.42 -1.33 15.31
N GLU A 270 17.46 -0.33 16.20
CA GLU A 270 16.37 0.01 17.11
C GLU A 270 15.10 0.38 16.34
N GLN A 271 15.23 1.21 15.30
CA GLN A 271 14.11 1.60 14.45
C GLN A 271 13.52 0.39 13.69
N LEU A 272 14.35 -0.52 13.18
CA LEU A 272 13.91 -1.75 12.52
C LEU A 272 13.12 -2.64 13.49
N SER A 273 13.63 -2.82 14.71
CA SER A 273 12.97 -3.62 15.75
C SER A 273 11.61 -3.03 16.12
N SER A 274 11.57 -1.73 16.44
CA SER A 274 10.32 -1.03 16.78
C SER A 274 9.30 -1.06 15.63
N SER A 275 9.74 -0.84 14.39
CA SER A 275 8.85 -0.88 13.22
C SER A 275 8.30 -2.28 13.00
N SER A 276 9.11 -3.31 13.26
CA SER A 276 8.72 -4.71 13.08
C SER A 276 7.70 -5.15 14.14
N GLU A 277 7.88 -4.75 15.39
CA GLU A 277 6.88 -4.98 16.45
C GLU A 277 5.55 -4.29 16.13
N GLN A 278 5.59 -3.07 15.60
CA GLN A 278 4.38 -2.35 15.17
C GLN A 278 3.69 -3.09 14.02
N SER A 279 4.45 -3.62 13.05
CA SER A 279 3.91 -4.45 11.98
C SER A 279 3.20 -5.69 12.51
N VAL A 280 3.78 -6.40 13.49
CA VAL A 280 3.13 -7.56 14.10
C VAL A 280 1.77 -7.20 14.70
N LYS A 281 1.67 -6.10 15.47
CA LYS A 281 0.40 -5.63 16.04
C LYS A 281 -0.62 -5.26 14.96
N GLY A 282 -0.16 -4.63 13.87
CA GLY A 282 -1.01 -4.30 12.71
C GLY A 282 -1.56 -5.55 12.04
N LEU A 283 -0.71 -6.57 11.87
CA LEU A 283 -1.09 -7.85 11.26
C LEU A 283 -2.06 -8.64 12.14
N GLU A 284 -1.92 -8.61 13.46
CA GLU A 284 -2.91 -9.19 14.39
C GLU A 284 -4.28 -8.52 14.25
N HIS A 285 -4.32 -7.20 14.04
CA HIS A 285 -5.57 -6.49 13.76
C HIS A 285 -6.17 -6.92 12.41
N GLN A 286 -5.33 -7.01 11.37
CA GLN A 286 -5.74 -7.46 10.04
C GLN A 286 -6.31 -8.89 10.08
N MET A 287 -5.69 -9.81 10.83
CA MET A 287 -6.23 -11.17 11.01
C MET A 287 -7.67 -11.17 11.54
N ARG A 288 -7.96 -10.33 12.56
CA ARG A 288 -9.32 -10.21 13.11
C ARG A 288 -10.31 -9.64 12.08
N GLN A 289 -9.89 -8.65 11.29
CA GLN A 289 -10.71 -8.11 10.21
C GLN A 289 -11.00 -9.16 9.13
N THR A 290 -10.00 -9.95 8.75
CA THR A 290 -10.15 -11.04 7.78
C THR A 290 -11.10 -12.13 8.30
N GLU A 291 -11.09 -12.44 9.59
CA GLU A 291 -12.01 -13.40 10.21
C GLU A 291 -13.47 -12.90 10.24
N MET A 292 -13.68 -11.61 10.51
CA MET A 292 -15.01 -10.99 10.38
C MET A 292 -15.49 -11.00 8.93
N ALA A 293 -14.60 -10.68 7.98
CA ALA A 293 -14.93 -10.76 6.55
C ALA A 293 -15.32 -12.19 6.14
N ALA A 294 -14.59 -13.21 6.62
CA ALA A 294 -14.93 -14.61 6.36
C ALA A 294 -16.34 -14.96 6.87
N THR A 295 -16.67 -14.49 8.07
CA THR A 295 -18.00 -14.69 8.67
C THR A 295 -19.09 -14.02 7.83
N ALA A 296 -18.86 -12.77 7.39
CA ALA A 296 -19.79 -12.05 6.53
C ALA A 296 -19.98 -12.74 5.17
N MET A 297 -18.92 -13.29 4.57
CA MET A 297 -19.04 -14.04 3.31
C MET A 297 -19.82 -15.34 3.46
N ASN A 298 -19.68 -16.05 4.58
CA ASN A 298 -20.50 -17.22 4.87
C ASN A 298 -21.99 -16.84 4.99
N GLN A 299 -22.30 -15.74 5.67
CA GLN A 299 -23.68 -15.21 5.75
C GLN A 299 -24.22 -14.75 4.40
N MET A 300 -23.37 -14.14 3.57
CA MET A 300 -23.73 -13.73 2.22
C MET A 300 -24.05 -14.93 1.34
N THR A 301 -23.25 -16.00 1.42
CA THR A 301 -23.48 -17.25 0.68
C THR A 301 -24.83 -17.87 1.06
N ALA A 302 -25.16 -17.90 2.36
CA ALA A 302 -26.46 -18.38 2.83
C ALA A 302 -27.62 -17.49 2.29
N SER A 303 -27.47 -16.16 2.35
CA SER A 303 -28.47 -15.23 1.81
C SER A 303 -28.68 -15.41 0.30
N VAL A 304 -27.61 -15.62 -0.47
CA VAL A 304 -27.67 -15.90 -1.91
C VAL A 304 -28.47 -17.18 -2.16
N GLN A 305 -28.21 -18.25 -1.41
CA GLN A 305 -28.99 -19.49 -1.51
C GLN A 305 -30.48 -19.29 -1.17
N ASP A 306 -30.79 -18.48 -0.16
CA ASP A 306 -32.18 -18.17 0.20
C ASP A 306 -32.89 -17.36 -0.90
N VAL A 307 -32.20 -16.39 -1.51
CA VAL A 307 -32.75 -15.64 -2.65
C VAL A 307 -33.00 -16.54 -3.87
N ALA A 308 -32.06 -17.45 -4.17
CA ALA A 308 -32.23 -18.42 -5.25
C ALA A 308 -33.45 -19.31 -5.03
N ARG A 309 -33.62 -19.82 -3.80
CA ARG A 309 -34.78 -20.63 -3.41
C ARG A 309 -36.08 -19.84 -3.58
N ASN A 310 -36.13 -18.60 -3.06
CA ASN A 310 -37.32 -17.76 -3.17
C ASN A 310 -37.67 -17.42 -4.64
N ALA A 311 -36.68 -17.21 -5.49
CA ALA A 311 -36.89 -16.98 -6.92
C ALA A 311 -37.47 -18.24 -7.61
N ALA A 312 -36.98 -19.43 -7.26
CA ALA A 312 -37.52 -20.69 -7.77
C ALA A 312 -38.96 -20.95 -7.30
N GLU A 313 -39.25 -20.74 -6.01
CA GLU A 313 -40.62 -20.84 -5.46
C GLU A 313 -41.57 -19.84 -6.12
N THR A 314 -41.10 -18.61 -6.39
CA THR A 314 -41.88 -17.59 -7.10
C THR A 314 -42.17 -18.02 -8.54
N ALA A 315 -41.19 -18.60 -9.24
CA ALA A 315 -41.39 -19.10 -10.60
C ALA A 315 -42.42 -20.25 -10.65
N GLU A 316 -42.42 -21.14 -9.65
CA GLU A 316 -43.43 -22.19 -9.52
C GLU A 316 -44.83 -21.61 -9.27
N ALA A 317 -44.95 -20.65 -8.34
CA ALA A 317 -46.22 -19.97 -8.05
C ALA A 317 -46.76 -19.22 -9.29
N VAL A 318 -45.87 -18.60 -10.08
CA VAL A 318 -46.21 -17.97 -11.36
C VAL A 318 -46.77 -19.00 -12.35
N ALA A 319 -46.10 -20.14 -12.51
CA ALA A 319 -46.56 -21.19 -13.42
C ALA A 319 -47.96 -21.71 -13.02
N GLN A 320 -48.22 -21.87 -11.72
CA GLN A 320 -49.55 -22.24 -11.21
C GLN A 320 -50.61 -21.15 -11.49
N ALA A 321 -50.27 -19.88 -11.27
CA ALA A 321 -51.16 -18.76 -11.54
C ALA A 321 -51.49 -18.61 -13.04
N GLN A 322 -50.51 -18.81 -13.93
CA GLN A 322 -50.73 -18.84 -15.38
C GLN A 322 -51.71 -19.95 -15.76
N LYS A 323 -51.53 -21.16 -15.21
CA LYS A 323 -52.45 -22.27 -15.45
C LYS A 323 -53.88 -21.93 -15.02
N GLN A 324 -54.06 -21.40 -13.82
CA GLN A 324 -55.40 -21.02 -13.32
C GLN A 324 -56.03 -19.89 -14.14
N THR A 325 -55.24 -18.93 -14.60
CA THR A 325 -55.73 -17.82 -15.43
C THR A 325 -56.16 -18.33 -16.82
N ALA A 326 -55.40 -19.27 -17.40
CA ALA A 326 -55.75 -19.91 -18.66
C ALA A 326 -57.02 -20.76 -18.56
N GLU A 327 -57.19 -21.52 -17.48
CA GLU A 327 -58.43 -22.26 -17.18
C GLU A 327 -59.61 -21.29 -17.02
N GLY A 328 -59.41 -20.16 -16.33
CA GLY A 328 -60.42 -19.11 -16.18
C GLY A 328 -60.84 -18.48 -17.51
N GLN A 329 -59.90 -18.20 -18.40
CA GLN A 329 -60.19 -17.70 -19.75
C GLN A 329 -60.97 -18.71 -20.57
N GLN A 330 -60.61 -20.00 -20.50
CA GLN A 330 -61.36 -21.06 -21.18
C GLN A 330 -62.81 -21.12 -20.70
N GLU A 331 -63.05 -20.97 -19.39
CA GLU A 331 -64.40 -21.06 -18.85
C GLU A 331 -65.26 -19.84 -19.18
N LEU A 332 -64.61 -18.69 -19.33
CA LEU A 332 -65.25 -17.48 -19.83
C LEU A 332 -65.66 -17.61 -21.30
N GLN A 333 -64.83 -18.27 -22.12
CA GLN A 333 -65.17 -18.57 -23.51
C GLN A 333 -66.42 -19.45 -23.61
N ARG A 334 -66.53 -20.49 -22.77
CA ARG A 334 -67.76 -21.32 -22.69
C ARG A 334 -68.96 -20.50 -22.23
N THR A 335 -68.76 -19.55 -21.33
CA THR A 335 -69.81 -18.63 -20.87
C THR A 335 -70.31 -17.73 -22.01
N HIS A 336 -69.42 -17.18 -22.85
CA HIS A 336 -69.81 -16.43 -24.04
C HIS A 336 -70.64 -17.26 -25.02
N GLU A 337 -70.24 -18.52 -25.26
CA GLU A 337 -71.01 -19.44 -26.11
C GLU A 337 -72.42 -19.70 -25.53
N ALA A 338 -72.52 -19.92 -24.22
CA ALA A 338 -73.79 -20.14 -23.54
C ALA A 338 -74.72 -18.92 -23.60
N ILE A 339 -74.18 -17.71 -23.42
CA ILE A 339 -74.94 -16.45 -23.55
C ILE A 339 -75.48 -16.30 -24.97
N ASN A 340 -74.65 -16.53 -26.00
CA ASN A 340 -75.06 -16.43 -27.39
C ASN A 340 -76.17 -17.45 -27.73
N GLN A 341 -76.05 -18.69 -27.24
CA GLN A 341 -77.10 -19.70 -27.40
C GLN A 341 -78.39 -19.32 -26.68
N LEU A 342 -78.31 -18.76 -25.47
CA LEU A 342 -79.48 -18.35 -24.72
C LEU A 342 -80.18 -17.15 -25.36
N SER A 343 -79.42 -16.17 -25.87
CA SER A 343 -79.96 -15.04 -26.64
C SER A 343 -80.74 -15.53 -27.87
N ALA A 344 -80.18 -16.47 -28.64
CA ALA A 344 -80.87 -17.05 -29.80
C ALA A 344 -82.16 -17.80 -29.42
N ARG A 345 -82.20 -18.47 -28.25
CA ARG A 345 -83.42 -19.11 -27.74
C ARG A 345 -84.48 -18.09 -27.31
N LEU A 346 -84.08 -16.97 -26.70
CA LEU A 346 -84.98 -15.88 -26.35
C LEU A 346 -85.58 -15.23 -27.60
N ASP A 347 -84.78 -15.00 -28.65
CA ASP A 347 -85.26 -14.51 -29.95
C ASP A 347 -86.30 -15.46 -30.57
N GLY A 348 -86.01 -16.77 -30.54
CA GLY A 348 -86.96 -17.78 -30.99
C GLY A 348 -88.27 -17.78 -30.18
N THR A 349 -88.18 -17.60 -28.86
CA THR A 349 -89.34 -17.52 -27.96
C THR A 349 -90.19 -16.28 -28.25
N ALA A 350 -89.55 -15.12 -28.47
CA ALA A 350 -90.22 -13.88 -28.85
C ALA A 350 -91.05 -14.07 -30.14
N MET A 351 -90.48 -14.76 -31.14
CA MET A 351 -91.15 -15.03 -32.41
C MET A 351 -92.38 -15.95 -32.27
N VAL A 352 -92.31 -16.94 -31.38
CA VAL A 352 -93.47 -17.81 -31.07
C VAL A 352 -94.57 -17.03 -30.36
N ILE A 353 -94.22 -16.16 -29.41
CA ILE A 353 -95.18 -15.31 -28.69
C ILE A 353 -95.86 -14.32 -29.66
N ASP A 354 -95.12 -13.72 -30.58
CA ASP A 354 -95.69 -12.82 -31.59
C ASP A 354 -96.63 -13.55 -32.57
N THR A 355 -96.31 -14.80 -32.91
CA THR A 355 -97.21 -15.67 -33.69
C THR A 355 -98.50 -15.97 -32.92
N LEU A 356 -98.40 -16.26 -31.62
CA LEU A 356 -99.56 -16.46 -30.74
C LEU A 356 -100.43 -15.20 -30.66
N ARG A 357 -99.81 -14.01 -30.55
CA ARG A 357 -100.50 -12.71 -30.55
C ARG A 357 -101.33 -12.55 -31.82
N THR A 358 -100.70 -12.74 -32.97
CA THR A 358 -101.34 -12.61 -34.29
C THR A 358 -102.48 -13.62 -34.48
N LYS A 359 -102.31 -14.86 -34.01
CA LYS A 359 -103.37 -15.88 -34.04
C LYS A 359 -104.52 -15.55 -33.08
N GLY A 360 -104.23 -15.00 -31.91
CA GLY A 360 -105.23 -14.51 -30.96
C GLY A 360 -106.10 -13.42 -31.58
N ASP A 361 -105.49 -12.42 -32.21
CA ASP A 361 -106.19 -11.33 -32.92
C ASP A 361 -107.11 -11.87 -34.04
N ALA A 362 -106.63 -12.89 -34.78
CA ALA A 362 -107.43 -13.54 -35.82
C ALA A 362 -108.65 -14.28 -35.25
N ILE A 363 -108.50 -14.99 -34.13
CA ILE A 363 -109.60 -15.70 -33.47
C ILE A 363 -110.63 -14.69 -32.94
N GLU A 364 -110.19 -13.58 -32.35
CA GLU A 364 -111.10 -12.53 -31.86
C GLU A 364 -112.03 -12.01 -32.97
N ASN A 365 -111.49 -11.77 -34.17
CA ASN A 365 -112.27 -11.33 -35.32
C ASN A 365 -113.32 -12.37 -35.76
N VAL A 366 -112.96 -13.66 -35.72
CA VAL A 366 -113.90 -14.75 -36.01
C VAL A 366 -115.00 -14.82 -34.95
N VAL A 367 -114.65 -14.70 -33.67
CA VAL A 367 -115.63 -14.71 -32.56
C VAL A 367 -116.58 -13.52 -32.64
N LYS A 368 -116.10 -12.32 -33.02
CA LYS A 368 -116.94 -11.15 -33.29
C LYS A 368 -117.94 -11.42 -34.42
N LEU A 369 -117.49 -12.03 -35.52
CA LEU A 369 -118.36 -12.41 -36.63
C LEU A 369 -119.44 -13.43 -36.19
N ILE A 370 -119.06 -14.47 -35.46
CA ILE A 370 -120.00 -15.48 -34.95
C ILE A 370 -121.02 -14.84 -34.00
N SER A 371 -120.58 -13.95 -33.12
CA SER A 371 -121.49 -13.20 -32.23
C SER A 371 -122.49 -12.37 -33.04
N GLY A 372 -122.04 -11.69 -34.11
CA GLY A 372 -122.93 -10.96 -35.01
C GLY A 372 -123.92 -11.86 -35.75
N ILE A 373 -123.49 -13.05 -36.19
CA ILE A 373 -124.38 -14.06 -36.81
C ILE A 373 -125.40 -14.57 -35.79
N ALA A 374 -124.99 -14.83 -34.55
CA ALA A 374 -125.89 -15.26 -33.47
C ALA A 374 -126.96 -14.20 -33.18
N ASP A 375 -126.58 -12.92 -33.12
CA ASP A 375 -127.52 -11.79 -32.95
C ASP A 375 -128.53 -11.70 -34.10
N GLN A 376 -128.05 -11.80 -35.34
CA GLN A 376 -128.92 -11.82 -36.53
C GLN A 376 -129.86 -13.02 -36.52
N THR A 377 -129.37 -14.20 -36.15
CA THR A 377 -130.15 -15.44 -36.07
C THR A 377 -131.22 -15.34 -34.98
N ASN A 378 -130.88 -14.74 -33.84
CA ASN A 378 -131.82 -14.47 -32.74
C ASN A 378 -132.94 -13.51 -33.17
N LEU A 379 -132.62 -12.45 -33.91
CA LEU A 379 -133.61 -11.51 -34.47
C LEU A 379 -134.50 -12.16 -35.55
N LEU A 380 -133.93 -12.98 -36.43
CA LEU A 380 -134.67 -13.75 -37.43
C LEU A 380 -135.63 -14.75 -36.77
N ALA A 381 -135.15 -15.46 -35.74
CA ALA A 381 -135.95 -16.40 -34.97
C ALA A 381 -137.08 -15.70 -34.20
N LEU A 382 -136.82 -14.51 -33.64
CA LEU A 382 -137.85 -13.69 -33.00
C LEU A 382 -138.93 -13.26 -34.00
N ASN A 383 -138.53 -12.79 -35.20
CA ASN A 383 -139.48 -12.43 -36.26
C ASN A 383 -140.31 -13.64 -36.73
N ALA A 384 -139.68 -14.82 -36.84
CA ALA A 384 -140.35 -16.06 -37.19
C ALA A 384 -141.33 -16.53 -36.09
N ALA A 385 -140.97 -16.38 -34.81
CA ALA A 385 -141.84 -16.72 -33.68
C ALA A 385 -143.07 -15.78 -33.61
N ILE A 386 -142.89 -14.48 -33.90
CA ILE A 386 -143.97 -13.50 -34.01
C ILE A 386 -144.93 -13.88 -35.13
N GLU A 387 -144.41 -14.19 -36.33
CA GLU A 387 -145.26 -14.54 -37.48
C GLU A 387 -145.95 -15.91 -37.29
N ALA A 388 -145.29 -16.87 -36.62
CA ALA A 388 -145.89 -18.14 -36.24
C ALA A 388 -147.02 -17.98 -35.21
N ALA A 389 -146.88 -17.07 -34.24
CA ALA A 389 -147.95 -16.71 -33.31
C ALA A 389 -149.12 -16.03 -34.04
N ARG A 390 -148.84 -15.25 -35.09
CA ARG A 390 -149.84 -14.56 -35.93
C ARG A 390 -150.68 -15.52 -36.78
N ALA A 391 -150.13 -16.67 -37.17
CA ALA A 391 -150.81 -17.72 -37.94
C ALA A 391 -151.73 -18.64 -37.10
N GLY A 392 -151.83 -18.44 -35.78
CA GLY A 392 -152.74 -19.20 -34.90
C GLY A 392 -152.44 -20.70 -34.84
N GLU A 393 -153.47 -21.55 -34.87
CA GLU A 393 -153.34 -23.02 -34.75
C GLU A 393 -152.48 -23.65 -35.87
N HIS A 394 -152.42 -23.05 -37.07
CA HIS A 394 -151.58 -23.53 -38.17
C HIS A 394 -150.08 -23.23 -37.98
N GLY A 395 -149.72 -22.30 -37.08
CA GLY A 395 -148.35 -21.86 -36.82
C GLY A 395 -147.64 -22.58 -35.66
N ARG A 396 -148.32 -23.44 -34.90
CA ARG A 396 -147.76 -24.10 -33.69
C ARG A 396 -146.44 -24.82 -33.92
N GLY A 397 -146.31 -25.57 -35.01
CA GLY A 397 -145.07 -26.29 -35.35
C GLY A 397 -143.91 -25.34 -35.66
N PHE A 398 -144.18 -24.23 -36.35
CA PHE A 398 -143.18 -23.21 -36.66
C PHE A 398 -142.76 -22.38 -35.45
N ALA A 399 -143.68 -22.10 -34.52
CA ALA A 399 -143.36 -21.39 -33.27
C ALA A 399 -142.36 -22.16 -32.41
N VAL A 400 -142.54 -23.49 -32.27
CA VAL A 400 -141.60 -24.36 -31.52
C VAL A 400 -140.21 -24.35 -32.16
N VAL A 401 -140.12 -24.45 -33.49
CA VAL A 401 -138.84 -24.39 -34.21
C VAL A 401 -138.19 -23.00 -34.05
N ALA A 402 -138.97 -21.92 -34.13
CA ALA A 402 -138.46 -20.56 -33.96
C ALA A 402 -137.93 -20.31 -32.53
N ASP A 403 -138.60 -20.79 -31.50
CA ASP A 403 -138.12 -20.72 -30.11
C ASP A 403 -136.87 -21.57 -29.88
N GLU A 404 -136.76 -22.74 -30.51
CA GLU A 404 -135.56 -23.59 -30.45
C GLU A 404 -134.36 -22.93 -31.15
N VAL A 405 -134.57 -22.31 -32.32
CA VAL A 405 -133.54 -21.53 -33.02
C VAL A 405 -133.13 -20.30 -32.21
N ARG A 406 -134.08 -19.63 -31.54
CA ARG A 406 -133.81 -18.49 -30.66
C ARG A 406 -132.97 -18.91 -29.45
N SER A 407 -133.33 -20.02 -28.82
CA SER A 407 -132.57 -20.63 -27.71
C SER A 407 -131.14 -21.00 -28.13
N LEU A 408 -130.98 -21.61 -29.30
CA LEU A 408 -129.68 -21.96 -29.86
C LEU A 408 -128.82 -20.73 -30.18
N ALA A 409 -129.43 -19.67 -30.73
CA ALA A 409 -128.76 -18.40 -30.99
C ALA A 409 -128.31 -17.71 -29.69
N ALA A 410 -129.14 -17.68 -28.65
CA ALA A 410 -128.78 -17.16 -27.33
C ALA A 410 -127.65 -17.98 -26.67
N LYS A 411 -127.69 -19.32 -26.80
CA LYS A 411 -126.61 -20.20 -26.32
C LYS A 411 -125.31 -19.98 -27.08
N THR A 412 -125.38 -19.76 -28.40
CA THR A 412 -124.23 -19.41 -29.24
C THR A 412 -123.63 -18.07 -28.83
N GLN A 413 -124.47 -17.06 -28.55
CA GLN A 413 -124.05 -15.75 -28.07
C GLN A 413 -123.37 -15.82 -26.69
N SER A 414 -123.91 -16.65 -25.78
CA SER A 414 -123.28 -16.89 -24.47
C SER A 414 -121.89 -17.52 -24.64
N SER A 415 -121.76 -18.52 -25.51
CA SER A 415 -120.47 -19.17 -25.79
C SER A 415 -119.47 -18.24 -26.48
N THR A 416 -119.90 -17.33 -27.36
CA THR A 416 -118.98 -16.32 -27.95
C THR A 416 -118.51 -15.29 -26.93
N ILE A 417 -119.29 -14.98 -25.89
CA ILE A 417 -118.85 -14.15 -24.76
C ILE A 417 -117.77 -14.88 -23.95
N GLU A 418 -118.01 -16.15 -23.58
CA GLU A 418 -117.01 -16.95 -22.84
C GLU A 418 -115.69 -17.11 -23.62
N ILE A 419 -115.77 -17.34 -24.94
CA ILE A 419 -114.57 -17.42 -25.79
C ILE A 419 -113.83 -16.09 -25.85
N ARG A 420 -114.57 -14.97 -25.93
CA ARG A 420 -113.96 -13.63 -25.93
C ARG A 420 -113.19 -13.37 -24.64
N ASP A 421 -113.77 -13.70 -23.49
CA ASP A 421 -113.10 -13.55 -22.19
C ASP A 421 -111.83 -14.41 -22.12
N MET A 422 -111.87 -15.65 -22.63
CA MET A 422 -110.66 -16.50 -22.73
C MET A 422 -109.58 -15.90 -23.64
N ILE A 423 -109.96 -15.30 -24.77
CA ILE A 423 -109.01 -14.63 -25.69
C ILE A 423 -108.42 -13.38 -25.04
N GLU A 424 -109.20 -12.63 -24.27
CA GLU A 424 -108.72 -11.44 -23.56
C GLU A 424 -107.72 -11.81 -22.45
N GLN A 425 -107.98 -12.88 -21.69
CA GLN A 425 -107.02 -13.45 -20.74
C GLN A 425 -105.75 -13.95 -21.43
N LEU A 426 -105.87 -14.65 -22.55
CA LEU A 426 -104.73 -15.11 -23.36
C LEU A 426 -103.89 -13.94 -23.87
N ARG A 427 -104.54 -12.85 -24.32
CA ARG A 427 -103.86 -11.62 -24.76
C ARG A 427 -103.09 -10.97 -23.61
N SER A 428 -103.70 -10.89 -22.44
CA SER A 428 -103.02 -10.38 -21.23
C SER A 428 -101.77 -11.21 -20.92
N GLY A 429 -101.88 -12.54 -20.95
CA GLY A 429 -100.74 -13.43 -20.72
C GLY A 429 -99.64 -13.31 -21.79
N ILE A 430 -100.00 -13.03 -23.04
CA ILE A 430 -99.02 -12.76 -24.12
C ILE A 430 -98.25 -11.47 -23.85
N VAL A 431 -98.93 -10.38 -23.43
CA VAL A 431 -98.26 -9.11 -23.11
C VAL A 431 -97.27 -9.29 -21.95
N GLU A 432 -97.67 -10.01 -20.91
CA GLU A 432 -96.77 -10.35 -19.80
C GLU A 432 -95.57 -11.21 -20.26
N ALA A 433 -95.80 -12.20 -21.12
CA ALA A 433 -94.74 -13.03 -21.67
C ALA A 433 -93.74 -12.24 -22.54
N VAL A 434 -94.21 -11.25 -23.32
CA VAL A 434 -93.33 -10.35 -24.07
C VAL A 434 -92.45 -9.54 -23.13
N ASP A 435 -93.01 -8.99 -22.05
CA ASP A 435 -92.24 -8.22 -21.06
C ASP A 435 -91.15 -9.07 -20.40
N VAL A 436 -91.46 -10.31 -20.02
CA VAL A 436 -90.48 -11.26 -19.45
C VAL A 436 -89.34 -11.56 -20.44
N VAL A 437 -89.66 -11.76 -21.74
CA VAL A 437 -88.62 -12.01 -22.77
C VAL A 437 -87.77 -10.77 -23.00
N GLN A 438 -88.35 -9.56 -23.02
CA GLN A 438 -87.63 -8.31 -23.15
C GLN A 438 -86.66 -8.07 -21.98
N GLN A 439 -87.13 -8.33 -20.75
CA GLN A 439 -86.30 -8.27 -19.55
C GLN A 439 -85.16 -9.31 -19.61
N GLY A 440 -85.45 -10.53 -20.09
CA GLY A 440 -84.44 -11.57 -20.30
C GLY A 440 -83.35 -11.15 -21.28
N HIS A 441 -83.72 -10.46 -22.37
CA HIS A 441 -82.77 -9.91 -23.34
C HIS A 441 -81.86 -8.85 -22.71
N SER A 442 -82.44 -7.90 -21.97
CA SER A 442 -81.68 -6.88 -21.24
C SER A 442 -80.73 -7.49 -20.21
N GLN A 443 -81.15 -8.54 -19.49
CA GLN A 443 -80.26 -9.26 -18.58
C GLN A 443 -79.11 -9.96 -19.32
N MET A 444 -79.35 -10.53 -20.50
CA MET A 444 -78.29 -11.17 -21.29
C MET A 444 -77.23 -10.19 -21.78
N GLU A 445 -77.61 -9.00 -22.25
CA GLU A 445 -76.62 -7.98 -22.63
C GLU A 445 -75.79 -7.51 -21.42
N ASN A 446 -76.40 -7.35 -20.24
CA ASN A 446 -75.66 -7.06 -19.02
C ASN A 446 -74.67 -8.19 -18.65
N VAL A 447 -75.07 -9.46 -18.76
CA VAL A 447 -74.20 -10.61 -18.47
C VAL A 447 -73.04 -10.66 -19.47
N LYS A 448 -73.29 -10.37 -20.75
CA LYS A 448 -72.27 -10.32 -21.81
C LYS A 448 -71.23 -9.21 -21.59
N GLU A 449 -71.68 -8.02 -21.17
CA GLU A 449 -70.77 -6.92 -20.83
C GLU A 449 -69.88 -7.30 -19.65
N ARG A 450 -70.46 -7.88 -18.59
CA ARG A 450 -69.71 -8.35 -17.40
C ARG A 450 -68.73 -9.48 -17.73
N ALA A 451 -69.11 -10.41 -18.62
CA ALA A 451 -68.22 -11.46 -19.11
C ALA A 451 -67.02 -10.83 -19.83
N THR A 452 -67.25 -9.93 -20.79
CA THR A 452 -66.17 -9.22 -21.51
C THR A 452 -65.23 -8.46 -20.57
N ALA A 453 -65.77 -7.77 -19.56
CA ALA A 453 -64.96 -7.07 -18.56
C ALA A 453 -64.09 -8.03 -17.73
N THR A 454 -64.61 -9.22 -17.42
CA THR A 454 -63.88 -10.27 -16.71
C THR A 454 -62.76 -10.86 -17.59
N GLU A 455 -62.99 -10.98 -18.90
CA GLU A 455 -62.00 -11.46 -19.88
C GLU A 455 -60.78 -10.53 -19.90
N GLN A 456 -61.04 -9.23 -20.00
CA GLN A 456 -60.01 -8.20 -19.99
C GLN A 456 -59.22 -8.22 -18.68
N ALA A 457 -59.89 -8.35 -17.53
CA ALA A 457 -59.23 -8.45 -16.22
C ALA A 457 -58.31 -9.68 -16.13
N LEU A 458 -58.75 -10.85 -16.61
CA LEU A 458 -57.91 -12.05 -16.67
C LEU A 458 -56.73 -11.87 -17.63
N GLY A 459 -56.92 -11.18 -18.76
CA GLY A 459 -55.84 -10.82 -19.68
C GLY A 459 -54.76 -9.94 -19.04
N TYR A 460 -55.16 -8.94 -18.24
CA TYR A 460 -54.23 -8.12 -17.47
C TYR A 460 -53.49 -8.94 -16.40
N ILE A 461 -54.19 -9.82 -15.69
CA ILE A 461 -53.57 -10.73 -14.70
C ILE A 461 -52.53 -11.62 -15.38
N ASN A 462 -52.86 -12.24 -16.51
CA ASN A 462 -51.93 -13.11 -17.24
C ASN A 462 -50.64 -12.36 -17.64
N THR A 463 -50.78 -11.14 -18.15
CA THR A 463 -49.64 -10.29 -18.53
C THR A 463 -48.79 -9.90 -17.32
N ALA A 464 -49.42 -9.55 -16.19
CA ALA A 464 -48.71 -9.21 -14.96
C ALA A 464 -47.95 -10.41 -14.39
N VAL A 465 -48.59 -11.59 -14.36
CA VAL A 465 -47.99 -12.84 -13.90
C VAL A 465 -46.81 -13.27 -14.78
N GLN A 466 -46.94 -13.14 -16.10
CA GLN A 466 -45.82 -13.41 -17.03
C GLN A 466 -44.61 -12.52 -16.72
N ARG A 467 -44.83 -11.23 -16.47
CA ARG A 467 -43.76 -10.29 -16.09
C ARG A 467 -43.09 -10.68 -14.76
N ILE A 468 -43.84 -11.20 -13.79
CA ILE A 468 -43.27 -11.72 -12.52
C ILE A 468 -42.41 -12.96 -12.79
N GLY A 469 -42.82 -13.82 -13.73
CA GLY A 469 -42.02 -14.96 -14.17
C GLY A 469 -40.68 -14.54 -14.77
N ASP A 470 -40.70 -13.57 -15.69
CA ASP A 470 -39.48 -13.03 -16.30
C ASP A 470 -38.54 -12.41 -15.24
N MET A 471 -39.09 -11.68 -14.27
CA MET A 471 -38.33 -11.13 -13.16
C MET A 471 -37.71 -12.23 -12.28
N SER A 472 -38.44 -13.31 -12.01
CA SER A 472 -37.95 -14.43 -11.21
C SER A 472 -36.78 -15.14 -11.90
N ALA A 473 -36.85 -15.31 -13.22
CA ALA A 473 -35.75 -15.83 -14.01
C ALA A 473 -34.51 -14.93 -13.96
N GLN A 474 -34.68 -13.61 -14.08
CA GLN A 474 -33.57 -12.65 -13.94
C GLN A 474 -32.94 -12.67 -12.55
N ILE A 475 -33.75 -12.77 -11.48
CA ILE A 475 -33.25 -12.90 -10.12
C ILE A 475 -32.43 -14.19 -9.98
N ALA A 476 -32.90 -15.31 -10.53
CA ALA A 476 -32.17 -16.58 -10.49
C ALA A 476 -30.77 -16.44 -11.14
N THR A 477 -30.69 -15.87 -12.35
CA THR A 477 -29.40 -15.62 -13.03
C THR A 477 -28.50 -14.68 -12.24
N ALA A 478 -29.03 -13.57 -11.71
CA ALA A 478 -28.25 -12.65 -10.89
C ALA A 478 -27.73 -13.32 -9.59
N THR A 479 -28.49 -14.26 -9.05
CA THR A 479 -28.12 -15.01 -7.84
C THR A 479 -27.03 -16.03 -8.13
N GLU A 480 -27.05 -16.69 -9.29
CA GLU A 480 -25.95 -17.55 -9.75
C GLU A 480 -24.64 -16.75 -9.89
N GLU A 481 -24.70 -15.55 -10.49
CA GLU A 481 -23.55 -14.65 -10.58
C GLU A 481 -23.04 -14.24 -9.20
N GLN A 482 -23.93 -13.87 -8.28
CA GLN A 482 -23.56 -13.53 -6.90
C GLN A 482 -22.91 -14.71 -6.17
N SER A 483 -23.33 -15.95 -6.42
CA SER A 483 -22.72 -17.14 -5.83
C SER A 483 -21.27 -17.29 -6.28
N MET A 484 -20.97 -17.07 -7.56
CA MET A 484 -19.59 -17.12 -8.07
C MET A 484 -18.70 -16.04 -7.41
N VAL A 485 -19.23 -14.82 -7.27
CA VAL A 485 -18.50 -13.73 -6.60
C VAL A 485 -18.26 -14.05 -5.12
N ALA A 486 -19.23 -14.67 -4.44
CA ALA A 486 -19.09 -15.10 -3.05
C ALA A 486 -17.96 -16.13 -2.87
N GLU A 487 -17.89 -17.13 -3.76
CA GLU A 487 -16.82 -18.13 -3.73
C GLU A 487 -15.45 -17.53 -4.00
N GLU A 488 -15.33 -16.62 -4.97
CA GLU A 488 -14.09 -15.91 -5.26
C GLU A 488 -13.63 -15.08 -4.06
N MET A 489 -14.56 -14.35 -3.42
CA MET A 489 -14.24 -13.59 -2.22
C MET A 489 -13.78 -14.48 -1.06
N ASN A 490 -14.37 -15.65 -0.87
CA ASN A 490 -13.95 -16.59 0.17
C ASN A 490 -12.53 -17.14 -0.09
N ARG A 491 -12.19 -17.37 -1.36
CA ARG A 491 -10.82 -17.73 -1.77
C ARG A 491 -9.84 -16.59 -1.48
N ASN A 492 -10.19 -15.36 -1.83
CA ASN A 492 -9.36 -14.17 -1.57
C ASN A 492 -9.13 -13.95 -0.06
N ILE A 493 -10.15 -14.16 0.78
CA ILE A 493 -10.03 -14.09 2.24
C ILE A 493 -9.03 -15.13 2.78
N THR A 494 -9.09 -16.36 2.24
CA THR A 494 -8.15 -17.42 2.62
C THR A 494 -6.72 -17.06 2.22
N GLU A 495 -6.53 -16.47 1.04
CA GLU A 495 -5.23 -16.01 0.57
C GLU A 495 -4.69 -14.86 1.42
N ILE A 496 -5.52 -13.85 1.74
CA ILE A 496 -5.17 -12.75 2.64
C ILE A 496 -4.73 -13.28 4.00
N ARG A 497 -5.44 -14.28 4.54
CA ARG A 497 -5.08 -14.92 5.81
C ARG A 497 -3.69 -15.56 5.74
N SER A 498 -3.41 -16.33 4.69
CA SER A 498 -2.10 -16.95 4.48
C SER A 498 -0.97 -15.93 4.33
N GLN A 499 -1.21 -14.84 3.59
CA GLN A 499 -0.25 -13.76 3.42
C GLN A 499 0.01 -13.01 4.73
N THR A 500 -1.05 -12.77 5.51
CA THR A 500 -0.95 -12.09 6.81
C THR A 500 -0.12 -12.92 7.80
N ASP A 501 -0.29 -14.24 7.82
CA ASP A 501 0.50 -15.14 8.67
C ASP A 501 1.99 -15.15 8.27
N THR A 502 2.27 -15.18 6.96
CA THR A 502 3.64 -15.08 6.42
C THR A 502 4.28 -13.73 6.78
N ALA A 503 3.55 -12.62 6.60
CA ALA A 503 4.01 -11.29 6.95
C ALA A 503 4.26 -11.15 8.46
N ALA A 504 3.47 -11.84 9.29
CA ALA A 504 3.64 -11.83 10.74
C ALA A 504 4.91 -12.58 11.14
N SER A 505 5.19 -13.71 10.50
CA SER A 505 6.46 -14.43 10.69
C SER A 505 7.65 -13.55 10.29
N LEU A 506 7.63 -12.96 9.09
CA LEU A 506 8.72 -12.12 8.58
C LEU A 506 8.96 -10.89 9.48
N SER A 507 7.89 -10.28 9.99
CA SER A 507 8.00 -9.15 10.92
C SER A 507 8.65 -9.58 12.25
N ARG A 508 8.33 -10.76 12.77
CA ARG A 508 8.99 -11.28 13.97
C ARG A 508 10.48 -11.57 13.72
N ASP A 509 10.82 -12.09 12.55
CA ASP A 509 12.22 -12.35 12.16
C ASP A 509 13.00 -11.04 12.03
N ASN A 510 12.42 -10.00 11.42
CA ASN A 510 13.04 -8.67 11.33
C ASN A 510 13.25 -8.02 12.70
N ALA A 511 12.32 -8.19 13.64
CA ALA A 511 12.51 -7.72 15.01
C ALA A 511 13.71 -8.41 15.69
N SER A 512 13.86 -9.74 15.49
CA SER A 512 15.02 -10.49 15.98
C SER A 512 16.32 -10.01 15.34
N LEU A 513 16.34 -9.81 14.02
CA LEU A 513 17.50 -9.29 13.30
C LEU A 513 17.90 -7.89 13.78
N GLY A 514 16.93 -7.04 14.10
CA GLY A 514 17.18 -5.73 14.72
C GLY A 514 17.98 -5.88 16.02
N ILE A 515 17.58 -6.80 16.90
CA ILE A 515 18.29 -7.07 18.17
C ILE A 515 19.71 -7.59 17.91
N GLU A 516 19.90 -8.46 16.92
CA GLU A 516 21.22 -9.00 16.56
C GLU A 516 22.17 -7.92 16.01
N ILE A 517 21.65 -7.00 15.17
CA ILE A 517 22.43 -5.88 14.63
C ILE A 517 22.80 -4.90 15.75
N GLU A 518 21.89 -4.64 16.69
CA GLU A 518 22.16 -3.81 17.87
C GLU A 518 23.31 -4.40 18.69
N ALA A 519 23.28 -5.72 18.96
CA ALA A 519 24.34 -6.40 19.69
C ALA A 519 25.70 -6.34 18.96
N LEU A 520 25.71 -6.52 17.63
CA LEU A 520 26.92 -6.39 16.81
C LEU A 520 27.47 -4.96 16.84
N SER A 521 26.58 -3.97 16.79
CA SER A 521 26.96 -2.56 16.87
C SER A 521 27.61 -2.24 18.23
N ASP A 522 27.05 -2.74 19.32
CA ASP A 522 27.63 -2.58 20.65
C ASP A 522 29.00 -3.25 20.76
N ASP A 523 29.21 -4.40 20.11
CA ASP A 523 30.51 -5.06 20.06
C ASP A 523 31.55 -4.25 19.26
N LEU A 524 31.16 -3.69 18.10
CA LEU A 524 32.01 -2.78 17.33
C LEU A 524 32.43 -1.57 18.16
N LYS A 525 31.48 -0.97 18.88
CA LYS A 525 31.75 0.15 19.78
C LYS A 525 32.72 -0.22 20.89
N ARG A 526 32.59 -1.42 21.46
CA ARG A 526 33.50 -1.97 22.47
C ARG A 526 34.91 -2.17 21.92
N ILE A 527 35.06 -2.78 20.74
CA ILE A 527 36.36 -2.99 20.08
C ILE A 527 37.05 -1.64 19.82
N VAL A 528 36.29 -0.67 19.32
CA VAL A 528 36.79 0.67 19.02
C VAL A 528 37.16 1.45 20.28
N SER A 529 36.44 1.27 21.39
CA SER A 529 36.73 1.94 22.66
C SER A 529 38.07 1.56 23.30
N ALA A 530 38.66 0.41 22.90
CA ALA A 530 40.00 0.02 23.32
C ALA A 530 41.10 0.95 22.76
N TYR A 531 40.80 1.67 21.69
CA TYR A 531 41.65 2.72 21.16
C TYR A 531 41.24 4.05 21.81
N ASN A 532 42.15 4.59 22.62
CA ASN A 532 41.94 5.85 23.31
C ASN A 532 42.04 7.02 22.31
N LEU A 533 40.96 7.24 21.58
CA LEU A 533 40.71 8.47 20.81
C LEU A 533 40.40 9.67 21.72
N GLY A 534 40.40 9.44 23.04
CA GLY A 534 39.91 10.26 24.14
C GLY A 534 38.46 10.67 24.00
N SER A 535 37.78 10.66 25.13
CA SER A 535 36.39 11.05 25.24
C SER A 535 36.20 12.51 24.79
N SER A 536 35.42 12.73 23.72
CA SER A 536 34.35 13.69 23.88
C SER A 536 33.48 13.12 24.98
N ASN A 537 33.67 13.62 26.20
CA ASN A 537 32.78 13.35 27.30
C ASN A 537 31.46 14.13 27.05
N GLN A 538 30.85 13.96 25.87
CA GLN A 538 29.43 14.14 25.76
C GLN A 538 28.82 12.91 26.40
N THR A 539 28.56 13.08 27.69
CA THR A 539 27.53 12.37 28.43
C THR A 539 26.30 12.30 27.52
N VAL A 540 26.16 11.22 26.75
CA VAL A 540 24.87 10.85 26.19
C VAL A 540 24.03 10.63 27.42
N LYS A 541 23.13 11.57 27.67
CA LYS A 541 22.12 11.51 28.71
C LYS A 541 21.47 10.14 28.54
N ARG A 542 21.84 9.17 29.38
CA ARG A 542 21.15 7.88 29.46
C ARG A 542 19.71 8.25 29.82
N LEU A 543 18.82 8.28 28.84
CA LEU A 543 17.41 8.08 29.11
C LEU A 543 17.32 6.75 29.87
N PRO A 544 16.56 6.67 30.96
CA PRO A 544 16.50 5.47 31.77
C PRO A 544 15.99 4.34 30.88
N GLY A 545 16.91 3.44 30.50
CA GLY A 545 16.57 2.21 29.81
C GLY A 545 15.56 1.46 30.67
N ARG A 546 14.36 1.29 30.13
CA ARG A 546 13.45 0.26 30.60
C ARG A 546 14.20 -1.06 30.43
N ARG A 547 14.73 -1.60 31.53
CA ARG A 547 15.12 -3.01 31.59
C ARG A 547 13.86 -3.81 31.31
N LEU A 548 13.65 -4.22 30.05
CA LEU A 548 12.81 -5.35 29.79
C LEU A 548 13.52 -6.55 30.40
N SER A 549 12.87 -7.11 31.41
CA SER A 549 13.35 -8.22 32.22
C SER A 549 13.90 -9.34 31.36
N HIS A 550 15.03 -9.87 31.81
CA HIS A 550 15.76 -11.05 31.33
C HIS A 550 14.95 -12.36 31.43
N ALA A 551 13.61 -12.31 31.38
CA ALA A 551 12.69 -13.41 31.65
C ALA A 551 12.14 -14.10 30.39
N MET A 552 12.34 -13.56 29.18
CA MET A 552 11.82 -14.17 27.94
C MET A 552 12.81 -15.11 27.23
N VAL A 553 14.06 -15.22 27.70
CA VAL A 553 15.05 -16.13 27.09
C VAL A 553 14.98 -17.54 27.69
N GLU A 554 14.47 -17.72 28.92
CA GLU A 554 14.33 -19.05 29.55
C GLU A 554 13.07 -19.82 29.14
N GLU A 555 12.04 -19.17 28.56
CA GLU A 555 10.84 -19.90 28.09
C GLU A 555 11.04 -20.62 26.74
N ARG A 556 12.04 -20.22 25.95
CA ARG A 556 12.34 -20.88 24.66
C ARG A 556 13.07 -22.22 24.81
N SER A 557 13.81 -22.46 25.88
CA SER A 557 14.49 -23.74 26.11
C SER A 557 13.55 -24.85 26.60
N SER A 558 12.44 -24.50 27.26
CA SER A 558 11.44 -25.47 27.73
C SER A 558 10.41 -25.86 26.66
N SER A 559 10.01 -24.91 25.79
CA SER A 559 9.05 -25.18 24.69
C SER A 559 9.65 -26.01 23.55
N ALA A 560 10.95 -25.82 23.24
CA ALA A 560 11.66 -26.62 22.24
C ALA A 560 11.83 -28.10 22.64
N ALA A 561 11.91 -28.40 23.94
CA ALA A 561 12.01 -29.76 24.46
C ALA A 561 10.67 -30.52 24.47
N LEU A 562 9.53 -29.83 24.47
CA LEU A 562 8.20 -30.45 24.43
C LEU A 562 7.76 -30.81 23.01
N ALA A 563 8.19 -30.04 22.00
CA ALA A 563 7.84 -30.26 20.59
C ALA A 563 8.58 -31.46 19.94
N THR A 564 9.67 -31.95 20.54
CA THR A 564 10.40 -33.11 20.00
C THR A 564 9.88 -34.46 20.51
N ARG A 565 8.99 -34.49 21.51
CA ARG A 565 8.54 -35.73 22.17
C ARG A 565 7.19 -36.28 21.68
N THR A 566 6.42 -35.52 20.90
CA THR A 566 5.09 -35.91 20.41
C THR A 566 5.05 -36.40 18.96
N ARG A 567 6.18 -36.49 18.24
CA ARG A 567 6.21 -36.91 16.82
C ARG A 567 6.54 -38.39 16.57
N ARG A 568 6.35 -39.26 17.57
CA ARG A 568 6.70 -40.70 17.44
C ARG A 568 5.65 -41.63 18.03
N ALA A 569 4.46 -41.68 17.43
CA ALA A 569 3.59 -42.87 17.43
C ALA A 569 2.35 -42.66 16.53
N VAL A 570 2.35 -43.22 15.32
CA VAL A 570 1.14 -43.64 14.60
C VAL A 570 1.45 -44.99 13.93
N PRO A 571 0.58 -46.02 14.05
CA PRO A 571 0.89 -47.39 13.64
C PRO A 571 0.59 -47.63 12.15
N ARG A 572 1.38 -48.52 11.54
CA ARG A 572 1.15 -49.06 10.19
C ARG A 572 -0.04 -50.02 10.20
N SER A 573 -1.10 -49.70 9.47
CA SER A 573 -2.13 -50.67 9.05
C SER A 573 -1.80 -51.20 7.65
N GLN A 574 -1.65 -52.52 7.56
CA GLN A 574 -1.60 -53.28 6.31
C GLN A 574 -3.00 -53.32 5.68
N GLY A 575 -3.05 -53.27 4.35
CA GLY A 575 -4.29 -53.46 3.58
C GLY A 575 -3.99 -53.49 2.09
N ALA A 576 -3.70 -54.68 1.57
CA ALA A 576 -3.46 -54.97 0.16
C ALA A 576 -4.78 -55.00 -0.62
N VAL A 577 -4.84 -54.36 -1.80
CA VAL A 577 -5.81 -54.69 -2.84
C VAL A 577 -5.16 -54.55 -4.22
N THR A 578 -5.10 -55.69 -4.91
CA THR A 578 -4.69 -55.91 -6.30
C THR A 578 -5.79 -55.46 -7.27
N PRO A 579 -5.51 -54.96 -8.49
CA PRO A 579 -6.50 -54.94 -9.56
C PRO A 579 -6.29 -56.12 -10.52
N ALA A 580 -7.37 -56.87 -10.74
CA ALA A 580 -7.48 -57.93 -11.74
C ALA A 580 -7.88 -57.37 -13.11
N ARG A 581 -7.35 -58.01 -14.15
CA ARG A 581 -7.74 -57.89 -15.57
C ARG A 581 -9.07 -58.63 -15.86
N GLY A 582 -9.82 -58.14 -16.85
CA GLY A 582 -10.89 -58.85 -17.57
C GLY A 582 -12.00 -57.87 -18.00
N ALA A 583 -12.06 -57.43 -19.26
CA ALA A 583 -12.78 -58.05 -20.39
C ALA A 583 -14.30 -58.05 -20.21
N VAL A 584 -15.00 -57.12 -20.86
CA VAL A 584 -15.92 -57.27 -22.02
C VAL A 584 -16.23 -55.86 -22.54
#